data_AF-A0A4Q2QRA6-F1
#
_entry.id   AF-A0A4Q2QRA6-F1
#
_cell.length_a   1.000
_cell.length_b   1.000
_cell.length_c   1.000
_cell.angle_alpha   90.00
_cell.angle_beta   90.00
_cell.angle_gamma   90.00
#
_symmetry.space_group_name_H-M   'P 1'
#
loop_
_entity.id
_entity.type
_entity.pdbx_description
1 polymer ?
#
loop_
_entity_poly.entity_id
_entity_poly.type
_entity_poly.pdbx_seq_one_letter_code
_entity_poly.pdbx_strand_id
1 'polypeptide(L)'
;VASGNVVHNLRTVKWHGDSSPYPWAMSFNEYVKANLTWQGAVEQHPLVTYLDHEGGALSNPTPEHYLPLLYVLGAWDGQEPITIPVDGIEMGSLSMLSVQIG
;
A
#
# COMPACT_ATOMS: atom_id res chain seq x y z
N VAL A 1 6.69 -11.45 -9.63
CA VAL A 1 6.88 -9.97 -9.58
C VAL A 1 5.56 -9.32 -9.92
N ALA A 2 5.06 -8.44 -9.06
CA ALA A 2 3.91 -7.59 -9.30
C ALA A 2 4.35 -6.11 -9.11
N SER A 3 3.69 -5.17 -9.76
CA SER A 3 4.08 -3.75 -9.72
C SER A 3 2.85 -2.84 -9.74
N GLY A 4 2.88 -1.82 -8.89
CA GLY A 4 1.82 -0.85 -8.63
C GLY A 4 2.27 0.10 -7.51
N ASN A 5 1.34 0.78 -6.86
CA ASN A 5 1.61 1.63 -5.69
C ASN A 5 0.44 1.53 -4.72
N VAL A 6 0.74 1.42 -3.42
CA VAL A 6 -0.31 1.32 -2.38
C VAL A 6 -0.99 2.67 -2.09
N VAL A 7 -0.32 3.77 -2.45
CA VAL A 7 -0.92 5.11 -2.56
C VAL A 7 -0.64 5.59 -3.98
N HIS A 8 -1.71 5.79 -4.76
CA HIS A 8 -1.65 6.24 -6.15
C HIS A 8 -2.81 7.20 -6.46
N ASN A 9 -2.61 8.48 -6.14
CA ASN A 9 -3.58 9.51 -6.53
C ASN A 9 -2.91 10.66 -7.28
N LEU A 10 -2.87 10.55 -8.60
CA LEU A 10 -2.25 11.56 -9.48
C LEU A 10 -2.95 12.93 -9.42
N ARG A 11 -4.18 13.02 -8.90
CA ARG A 11 -4.86 14.31 -8.71
C ARG A 11 -4.25 15.14 -7.58
N THR A 12 -3.54 14.49 -6.65
CA THR A 12 -2.92 15.14 -5.48
C THR A 12 -1.39 15.23 -5.56
N VAL A 13 -0.78 14.61 -6.58
CA VAL A 13 0.68 14.57 -6.76
C VAL A 13 1.26 15.99 -6.85
N LYS A 14 2.33 16.21 -6.08
CA LYS A 14 3.13 17.45 -6.07
C LYS A 14 4.29 17.32 -7.07
N TRP A 15 4.05 17.68 -8.33
CA TRP A 15 5.06 17.57 -9.41
C TRP A 15 6.28 18.48 -9.24
N HIS A 16 6.11 19.60 -8.52
CA HIS A 16 7.15 20.58 -8.26
C HIS A 16 7.06 21.09 -6.82
N GLY A 17 8.19 21.54 -6.28
CA GLY A 17 8.25 22.13 -4.94
C GLY A 17 8.40 21.09 -3.83
N ASP A 18 7.76 21.33 -2.70
CA ASP A 18 7.84 20.46 -1.52
C ASP A 18 7.29 19.06 -1.81
N SER A 19 8.15 18.04 -1.79
CA SER A 19 7.78 16.64 -1.98
C SER A 19 7.28 15.95 -0.71
N SER A 20 7.20 16.68 0.42
CA SER A 20 6.81 16.10 1.71
C SER A 20 5.50 15.32 1.60
N PRO A 21 5.46 14.08 2.12
CA PRO A 21 4.27 13.23 2.12
C PRO A 21 3.08 13.93 2.74
N TYR A 22 1.88 13.74 2.18
CA TYR A 22 0.68 14.15 2.89
C TYR A 22 0.46 13.26 4.12
N PRO A 23 -0.06 13.81 5.24
CA PRO A 23 -0.38 13.00 6.42
C PRO A 23 -1.32 11.82 6.14
N TRP A 24 -2.31 12.01 5.27
CA TRP A 24 -3.23 10.94 4.88
C TRP A 24 -2.53 9.84 4.04
N ALA A 25 -1.56 10.21 3.21
CA ALA A 25 -0.80 9.28 2.40
C ALA A 25 0.12 8.43 3.29
N MET A 26 0.80 9.07 4.26
CA MET A 26 1.58 8.35 5.28
C MET A 26 0.70 7.42 6.11
N SER A 27 -0.46 7.91 6.58
CA SER A 27 -1.40 7.12 7.38
C SER A 27 -1.82 5.84 6.65
N PHE A 28 -2.21 5.94 5.38
CA PHE A 28 -2.58 4.74 4.60
C PHE A 28 -1.37 3.83 4.32
N ASN A 29 -0.19 4.38 4.04
CA ASN A 29 1.04 3.59 3.84
C ASN A 29 1.41 2.78 5.09
N GLU A 30 1.36 3.41 6.27
CA GLU A 30 1.63 2.73 7.55
C GLU A 30 0.55 1.71 7.88
N TYR A 31 -0.72 2.00 7.58
CA TYR A 31 -1.79 1.01 7.68
C TYR A 31 -1.49 -0.22 6.81
N VAL A 32 -0.99 -0.04 5.59
CA VAL A 32 -0.61 -1.17 4.73
C VAL A 32 0.51 -1.98 5.37
N LYS A 33 1.60 -1.32 5.79
CA LYS A 33 2.76 -1.95 6.42
C LYS A 33 2.39 -2.74 7.67
N ALA A 34 1.55 -2.18 8.54
CA ALA A 34 1.12 -2.79 9.79
C ALA A 34 0.33 -4.09 9.60
N ASN A 35 -0.26 -4.31 8.41
CA ASN A 35 -1.14 -5.44 8.14
C ASN A 35 -0.57 -6.43 7.11
N LEU A 36 0.71 -6.29 6.69
CA LEU A 36 1.34 -7.20 5.72
C LEU A 36 1.41 -8.65 6.22
N THR A 37 1.56 -8.85 7.53
CA THR A 37 1.69 -10.18 8.17
C THR A 37 0.39 -10.66 8.81
N TRP A 38 -0.74 -10.03 8.48
CA TRP A 38 -2.03 -10.41 9.02
C TRP A 38 -2.41 -11.84 8.58
N GLN A 39 -2.95 -12.63 9.50
CA GLN A 39 -3.44 -13.99 9.24
C GLN A 39 -4.87 -14.15 9.77
N GLY A 40 -5.71 -14.83 9.00
CA GLY A 40 -7.11 -15.07 9.34
C GLY A 40 -7.96 -15.31 8.09
N ALA A 41 -9.28 -15.18 8.23
CA ALA A 41 -10.21 -15.38 7.12
C ALA A 41 -10.15 -14.22 6.10
N VAL A 42 -10.00 -14.51 4.81
CA VAL A 42 -9.70 -13.51 3.77
C VAL A 42 -10.66 -12.32 3.74
N GLU A 43 -11.94 -12.54 4.04
CA GLU A 43 -12.98 -11.51 4.10
C GLU A 43 -12.81 -10.51 5.24
N GLN A 44 -11.94 -10.81 6.21
CA GLN A 44 -11.58 -9.94 7.35
C GLN A 44 -10.19 -9.34 7.19
N HIS A 45 -9.46 -9.66 6.12
CA HIS A 45 -8.10 -9.18 5.93
C HIS A 45 -8.11 -7.67 5.70
N PRO A 46 -7.41 -6.86 6.54
CA PRO A 46 -7.43 -5.41 6.41
C PRO A 46 -7.00 -4.89 5.02
N LEU A 47 -6.07 -5.58 4.36
CA LEU A 47 -5.61 -5.22 3.02
C LEU A 47 -6.57 -5.65 1.91
N VAL A 48 -7.44 -6.63 2.17
CA VAL A 48 -8.54 -6.98 1.25
C VAL A 48 -9.68 -5.97 1.38
N THR A 49 -9.98 -5.52 2.61
CA THR A 49 -11.01 -4.51 2.89
C THR A 49 -10.43 -3.10 3.01
N TYR A 50 -9.34 -2.80 2.29
CA TYR A 50 -8.56 -1.57 2.45
C TYR A 50 -9.35 -0.26 2.27
N LEU A 51 -10.51 -0.31 1.61
CA LEU A 51 -11.41 0.84 1.45
C LEU A 51 -12.12 1.24 2.75
N ASP A 52 -12.14 0.36 3.77
CA ASP A 52 -12.68 0.65 5.09
C ASP A 52 -11.80 1.62 5.89
N HIS A 53 -10.52 1.74 5.53
CA HIS A 53 -9.63 2.74 6.10
C HIS A 53 -10.01 4.15 5.59
N GLU A 54 -9.96 5.18 6.45
CA GLU A 54 -10.34 6.55 6.11
C GLU A 54 -9.60 7.12 4.87
N GLY A 55 -8.33 6.74 4.72
CA GLY A 55 -7.48 7.10 3.59
C GLY A 55 -7.61 6.19 2.36
N GLY A 56 -8.38 5.10 2.40
CA GLY A 56 -8.40 4.07 1.37
C GLY A 56 -8.86 4.57 0.00
N ALA A 57 -10.06 5.15 -0.05
CA ALA A 57 -10.61 5.71 -1.29
C ALA A 57 -9.83 6.92 -1.82
N LEU A 58 -9.21 7.72 -0.93
CA LEU A 58 -8.38 8.84 -1.33
C LEU A 58 -7.01 8.38 -1.87
N SER A 59 -6.43 7.34 -1.28
CA SER A 59 -5.15 6.77 -1.71
C SER A 59 -5.26 5.97 -2.99
N ASN A 60 -6.42 5.34 -3.22
CA ASN A 60 -6.68 4.50 -4.38
C ASN A 60 -8.06 4.84 -4.96
N PRO A 61 -8.17 5.93 -5.75
CA PRO A 61 -9.43 6.32 -6.39
C PRO A 61 -9.99 5.24 -7.32
N THR A 62 -9.10 4.41 -7.85
CA THR A 62 -9.37 3.19 -8.60
C THR A 62 -8.40 2.11 -8.11
N PRO A 63 -8.76 0.82 -8.19
CA PRO A 63 -8.05 -0.23 -7.44
C PRO A 63 -6.77 -0.74 -8.14
N GLU A 64 -6.57 -0.47 -9.41
CA GLU A 64 -5.60 -1.17 -10.28
C GLU A 64 -4.13 -1.07 -9.83
N HIS A 65 -3.74 0.03 -9.17
CA HIS A 65 -2.38 0.18 -8.66
C HIS A 65 -2.19 -0.51 -7.29
N TYR A 66 -3.25 -0.73 -6.54
CA TYR A 66 -3.23 -1.40 -5.24
C TYR A 66 -3.30 -2.92 -5.36
N LEU A 67 -4.18 -3.43 -6.22
CA LEU A 67 -4.44 -4.87 -6.39
C LEU A 67 -3.17 -5.73 -6.60
N PRO A 68 -2.11 -5.28 -7.30
CA PRO A 68 -0.87 -6.03 -7.43
C PRO A 68 -0.25 -6.49 -6.10
N LEU A 69 -0.41 -5.72 -5.01
CA LEU A 69 0.02 -6.14 -3.67
C LEU A 69 -0.71 -7.41 -3.20
N LEU A 70 -2.01 -7.52 -3.48
CA LEU A 70 -2.83 -8.67 -3.06
C LEU A 70 -2.44 -9.96 -3.81
N TYR A 71 -1.98 -9.86 -5.06
CA TYR A 71 -1.43 -11.01 -5.78
C TYR A 71 -0.16 -11.55 -5.11
N VAL A 72 0.68 -10.66 -4.58
CA VAL A 72 1.89 -11.05 -3.86
C VAL A 72 1.52 -11.64 -2.50
N LEU A 73 0.71 -10.94 -1.70
CA LEU A 73 0.27 -11.43 -0.38
C LEU A 73 -0.52 -12.75 -0.45
N GLY A 74 -1.31 -12.96 -1.49
CA GLY A 74 -2.04 -14.21 -1.70
C GLY A 74 -1.13 -15.42 -1.95
N ALA A 75 0.16 -15.21 -2.25
CA ALA A 75 1.15 -16.27 -2.40
C ALA A 75 1.89 -16.61 -1.08
N TRP A 76 1.71 -15.81 -0.02
CA TRP A 76 2.37 -16.02 1.26
C TRP A 76 1.90 -17.31 1.94
N ASP A 77 2.83 -18.16 2.37
CA ASP A 77 2.51 -19.38 3.13
C ASP A 77 2.21 -19.15 4.63
N GLY A 78 2.37 -17.91 5.11
CA GLY A 78 2.19 -17.54 6.51
C GLY A 78 3.41 -17.79 7.41
N GLN A 79 4.53 -18.27 6.85
CA GLN A 79 5.75 -18.64 7.56
C GLN A 79 7.00 -17.97 6.99
N GLU A 80 7.13 -17.89 5.67
CA GLU A 80 8.26 -17.25 4.99
C GLU A 80 8.33 -15.74 5.36
N PRO A 81 9.53 -15.15 5.40
CA PRO A 81 9.67 -13.76 5.79
C PRO A 81 8.99 -12.82 4.80
N ILE A 82 8.29 -11.82 5.34
CA ILE A 82 7.88 -10.63 4.57
C ILE A 82 8.86 -9.51 4.90
N THR A 83 9.47 -8.93 3.87
CA THR A 83 10.43 -7.83 4.01
C THR A 83 10.00 -6.61 3.19
N ILE A 84 10.46 -5.44 3.62
CA ILE A 84 10.24 -4.15 2.95
C ILE A 84 11.61 -3.66 2.45
N PRO A 85 12.04 -4.05 1.23
CA PRO A 85 13.34 -3.64 0.71
C PRO A 85 13.44 -2.13 0.45
N VAL A 86 12.32 -1.47 0.14
CA VAL A 86 12.23 -0.04 -0.12
C VAL A 86 10.89 0.49 0.40
N ASP A 87 10.91 1.65 1.05
CA ASP A 87 9.73 2.39 1.49
C ASP A 87 9.99 3.89 1.32
N GLY A 88 8.93 4.65 1.13
CA GLY A 88 8.98 6.08 0.88
C GLY A 88 7.72 6.56 0.17
N ILE A 89 7.42 7.84 0.31
CA ILE A 89 6.35 8.49 -0.45
C ILE A 89 6.94 9.65 -1.20
N GLU A 90 6.85 9.58 -2.52
CA GLU A 90 7.31 10.60 -3.43
C GLU A 90 6.18 11.54 -3.82
N MET A 91 6.55 12.78 -4.14
CA MET A 91 5.64 13.80 -4.66
C MET A 91 4.33 13.92 -3.85
N GLY A 92 4.42 13.78 -2.52
CA GLY A 92 3.29 13.87 -1.59
C GLY A 92 2.37 12.64 -1.51
N SER A 93 2.12 11.93 -2.61
CA SER A 93 1.05 10.91 -2.70
C SER A 93 1.34 9.73 -3.62
N LEU A 94 2.61 9.45 -3.90
CA LEU A 94 3.04 8.27 -4.65
C LEU A 94 3.89 7.37 -3.75
N SER A 95 3.29 6.34 -3.16
CA SER A 95 4.02 5.41 -2.29
C SER A 95 4.92 4.50 -3.12
N MET A 96 6.19 4.41 -2.73
CA MET A 96 7.21 3.51 -3.28
C MET A 96 7.41 2.25 -2.43
N LEU A 97 6.45 1.96 -1.53
CA LEU A 97 6.47 0.77 -0.69
C LEU A 97 6.61 -0.49 -1.55
N SER A 98 7.73 -1.17 -1.39
CA SER A 98 8.05 -2.43 -2.03
C SER A 98 7.98 -3.54 -0.98
N VAL A 99 7.38 -4.67 -1.35
CA VAL A 99 7.19 -5.83 -0.46
C VAL A 99 7.81 -7.06 -1.14
N GLN A 100 8.60 -7.82 -0.39
CA GLN A 100 9.14 -9.11 -0.80
C GLN A 100 8.65 -10.19 0.15
N ILE A 101 8.28 -11.33 -0.41
CA ILE A 101 7.85 -12.55 0.29
C ILE A 101 8.85 -13.65 -0.07
N GLY A 102 9.42 -14.29 0.95
CA GLY A 102 10.52 -15.26 0.81
C GLY A 102 11.85 -14.63 0.41
#